data_AF-A0A3A4JT65-F1
#
_entry.id   AF-A0A3A4JT65-F1
#
_cell.length_a   1.000
_cell.length_b   1.000
_cell.length_c   1.000
_cell.angle_alpha   90.00
_cell.angle_beta   90.00
_cell.angle_gamma   90.00
#
_symmetry.space_group_name_H-M   'P 1'
#
loop_
_entity.id
_entity.type
_entity.pdbx_description
1 polymer ?
#
loop_
_entity_poly.entity_id
_entity_poly.type
_entity_poly.pdbx_seq_one_letter_code
_entity_poly.pdbx_strand_id
1 'polypeptide(L)'
;MPQHNSVSNPGVAAVLSFVFNGLGQIYNGQITKGLIIIFLSFVSLLIFIAGSIIIGWWLLGKALFGKLLILGITLFLAGLLLICCIALYSIFDAYQVASRK
;
A
#
# COMPACT_ATOMS: atom_id res chain seq x y z
N MET A 1 28.20 7.75 22.34
CA MET A 1 26.77 8.05 22.18
C MET A 1 25.99 6.85 22.69
N PRO A 2 25.05 6.99 23.63
CA PRO A 2 24.35 5.83 24.19
C PRO A 2 23.56 5.12 23.08
N GLN A 3 23.75 3.82 22.98
CA GLN A 3 23.02 2.94 22.08
C GLN A 3 21.54 2.95 22.49
N HIS A 4 20.68 3.61 21.70
CA HIS A 4 19.25 3.58 21.91
C HIS A 4 18.75 2.17 21.55
N ASN A 5 18.78 1.26 22.53
CA ASN A 5 18.17 -0.06 22.44
C ASN A 5 16.64 0.10 22.37
N SER A 6 16.10 0.50 21.22
CA SER A 6 14.66 0.44 20.97
C SER A 6 14.27 -1.01 20.74
N VAL A 7 13.95 -1.71 21.83
CA VAL A 7 13.17 -2.94 21.77
C VAL A 7 11.87 -2.60 21.05
N SER A 8 11.83 -2.90 19.75
CA SER A 8 10.72 -2.53 18.88
C SER A 8 9.65 -3.59 19.10
N ASN A 9 8.48 -3.23 19.63
CA ASN A 9 7.45 -4.23 19.88
C ASN A 9 6.86 -4.72 18.55
N PRO A 10 6.96 -6.03 18.20
CA PRO A 10 6.49 -6.54 16.92
C PRO A 10 4.99 -6.33 16.66
N GLY A 11 4.17 -6.40 17.72
CA GLY A 11 2.74 -6.12 17.62
C GLY A 11 2.47 -4.67 17.27
N VAL A 12 3.22 -3.73 17.88
CA VAL A 12 3.07 -2.29 17.59
C VAL A 12 3.51 -1.98 16.15
N ALA A 13 4.61 -2.57 15.68
CA ALA A 13 5.08 -2.40 14.31
C ALA A 13 4.06 -2.93 13.27
N ALA A 14 3.45 -4.08 13.55
CA ALA A 14 2.41 -4.66 12.69
C ALA A 14 1.15 -3.79 12.63
N VAL A 15 0.67 -3.30 13.79
CA VAL A 15 -0.49 -2.40 13.86
C VAL A 15 -0.20 -1.07 13.15
N LEU A 16 1.01 -0.52 13.29
CA LEU A 16 1.41 0.69 12.56
C LEU A 16 1.37 0.49 11.05
N SER A 17 1.93 -0.62 10.55
CA SER A 17 1.85 -0.96 9.11
C SER A 17 0.43 -1.25 8.65
N PHE A 18 -0.45 -1.75 9.51
CA PHE A 18 -1.86 -1.96 9.19
C PHE A 18 -2.62 -0.63 9.06
N VAL A 19 -2.37 0.33 9.95
CA VAL A 19 -2.99 1.66 9.89
C VAL A 19 -2.46 2.45 8.69
N PHE A 20 -1.17 2.33 8.40
CA PHE A 20 -0.55 3.01 7.28
C PHE A 20 0.66 2.22 6.79
N ASN A 21 0.57 1.72 5.55
CA ASN A 21 1.63 0.93 4.93
C ASN A 21 2.98 1.65 5.02
N GLY A 22 4.00 0.95 5.50
CA GLY A 22 5.36 1.47 5.66
C GLY A 22 5.67 2.17 7.00
N LEU A 23 4.67 2.51 7.83
CA LEU A 23 4.96 3.09 9.16
C LEU A 23 5.63 2.10 10.11
N GLY A 24 5.28 0.80 10.06
CA GLY A 24 5.94 -0.20 10.89
C GLY A 24 7.44 -0.35 10.58
N GLN A 25 7.83 -0.13 9.31
CA GLN A 25 9.24 -0.10 8.92
C GLN A 25 9.97 1.12 9.45
N ILE A 26 9.33 2.30 9.42
CA ILE A 26 9.87 3.53 10.01
C ILE A 26 10.05 3.36 11.52
N TYR A 27 9.07 2.76 12.21
CA TYR A 27 9.14 2.43 13.64
C TYR A 27 10.31 1.50 13.96
N ASN A 28 10.57 0.51 13.11
CA ASN A 28 11.71 -0.40 13.23
C ASN A 28 13.06 0.26 12.86
N GLY A 29 13.09 1.55 12.52
CA GLY A 29 14.28 2.30 12.10
C GLY A 29 14.69 2.07 10.64
N GLN A 30 13.88 1.38 9.84
CA GLN A 30 14.12 1.13 8.41
C GLN A 30 13.41 2.21 7.56
N ILE A 31 13.87 3.45 7.67
CA ILE A 31 13.24 4.63 7.02
C ILE A 31 13.14 4.45 5.50
N THR A 32 14.23 4.07 4.84
CA THR A 32 14.27 3.92 3.37
C THR A 32 13.25 2.89 2.87
N LYS A 33 13.14 1.74 3.53
CA LYS A 33 12.16 0.70 3.18
C LYS A 33 10.73 1.16 3.43
N GLY A 34 10.49 1.80 4.58
CA GLY A 34 9.18 2.38 4.87
C GLY A 34 8.75 3.38 3.81
N LEU A 35 9.65 4.25 3.37
CA LEU A 35 9.36 5.24 2.34
C LEU A 35 9.08 4.60 0.97
N ILE A 36 9.81 3.54 0.61
CA ILE A 36 9.53 2.76 -0.62
C ILE A 36 8.15 2.13 -0.57
N ILE A 37 7.76 1.53 0.56
CA ILE A 37 6.44 0.90 0.73
C ILE A 37 5.32 1.95 0.67
N ILE A 38 5.52 3.13 1.28
CA ILE A 38 4.59 4.26 1.20
C ILE A 38 4.42 4.70 -0.25
N PHE A 39 5.53 4.90 -0.97
CA PHE A 39 5.52 5.30 -2.37
C PHE A 39 4.80 4.28 -3.26
N LEU A 40 5.07 2.98 -3.09
CA LEU A 40 4.43 1.93 -3.87
C LEU A 40 2.93 1.81 -3.57
N SER A 41 2.54 1.99 -2.29
CA SER A 41 1.14 2.05 -1.87
C SER A 41 0.43 3.25 -2.52
N PHE A 42 1.11 4.40 -2.58
CA PHE A 42 0.58 5.60 -3.21
C PHE A 42 0.37 5.42 -4.72
N VAL A 43 1.35 4.85 -5.44
CA VAL A 43 1.20 4.53 -6.87
C VAL A 43 0.04 3.57 -7.11
N SER A 44 -0.11 2.55 -6.27
CA SER A 44 -1.21 1.57 -6.37
C SER A 44 -2.57 2.22 -6.14
N LEU A 45 -2.65 3.18 -5.20
CA LEU A 45 -3.85 3.99 -4.98
C LEU A 45 -4.20 4.86 -6.19
N LEU A 46 -3.20 5.48 -6.85
CA LEU A 46 -3.44 6.26 -8.06
C LEU A 46 -3.99 5.40 -9.20
N ILE A 47 -3.48 4.18 -9.37
CA ILE A 47 -3.98 3.23 -10.37
C ILE A 47 -5.45 2.88 -10.09
N PHE A 48 -5.77 2.60 -8.83
CA PHE A 48 -7.14 2.31 -8.39
C PHE A 48 -8.11 3.48 -8.65
N ILE A 49 -7.69 4.70 -8.31
CA ILE A 49 -8.47 5.93 -8.54
C ILE A 49 -8.66 6.17 -10.05
N ALA A 50 -7.60 6.02 -10.85
CA ALA A 50 -7.67 6.18 -12.30
C ALA A 50 -8.67 5.18 -12.92
N GLY A 51 -8.61 3.91 -12.53
CA GLY A 51 -9.59 2.89 -12.95
C GLY A 51 -11.03 3.28 -12.56
N SER A 52 -11.23 3.75 -11.32
CA SER A 52 -12.53 4.20 -10.82
C SER A 52 -13.10 5.37 -11.62
N ILE A 53 -12.27 6.37 -11.96
CA ILE A 53 -12.67 7.54 -12.75
C ILE A 53 -13.09 7.13 -14.16
N ILE A 54 -12.34 6.22 -14.80
CA ILE A 54 -12.66 5.73 -16.14
C ILE A 54 -14.01 4.99 -16.15
N ILE A 55 -14.24 4.13 -15.16
CA ILE A 55 -15.52 3.43 -14.99
C ILE A 55 -16.66 4.42 -14.75
N GLY A 56 -16.47 5.40 -13.86
CA GLY A 56 -17.48 6.42 -13.57
C GLY A 56 -17.81 7.30 -14.76
N TRP A 57 -16.81 7.69 -15.55
CA TRP A 57 -17.01 8.44 -16.80
C TRP A 57 -17.84 7.65 -17.81
N TRP A 58 -17.59 6.34 -17.90
CA TRP A 58 -18.39 5.45 -18.74
C TRP A 58 -19.82 5.31 -18.23
N LEU A 59 -20.02 5.13 -16.92
CA LEU A 59 -21.33 5.00 -16.27
C LEU A 59 -22.23 6.24 -16.47
N LEU A 60 -21.63 7.43 -16.49
CA LEU A 60 -22.31 8.71 -16.74
C LEU A 60 -22.74 8.90 -18.22
N GLY A 61 -22.60 7.88 -19.06
CA GLY A 61 -23.14 7.86 -20.42
C GLY A 61 -22.31 8.65 -21.45
N LYS A 62 -21.11 9.11 -21.09
CA LYS A 62 -20.26 9.93 -21.97
C LYS A 62 -19.28 9.13 -22.84
N ALA A 63 -19.25 7.80 -22.76
CA ALA A 63 -18.33 6.97 -23.54
C ALA A 63 -19.04 5.77 -24.19
N LEU A 64 -19.02 5.71 -25.53
CA LEU A 64 -19.67 4.65 -26.34
C LEU A 64 -18.77 3.41 -26.57
N PHE A 65 -17.50 3.44 -26.18
CA PHE A 65 -16.54 2.37 -26.48
C PHE A 65 -16.36 1.38 -25.32
N GLY A 66 -16.74 0.11 -25.52
CA GLY A 66 -16.59 -0.96 -24.53
C GLY A 66 -15.14 -1.28 -24.14
N LYS A 67 -14.14 -0.96 -24.98
CA LYS A 67 -12.72 -1.13 -24.65
C LYS A 67 -12.28 -0.28 -23.47
N LEU A 68 -12.86 0.92 -23.31
CA LEU A 68 -12.54 1.82 -22.20
C LEU A 68 -13.04 1.27 -20.85
N LEU A 69 -14.20 0.62 -20.85
CA LEU A 69 -14.76 -0.05 -19.68
C LEU A 69 -13.85 -1.20 -19.22
N ILE A 70 -13.42 -2.05 -20.17
CA ILE A 70 -12.53 -3.19 -19.86
C ILE A 70 -11.22 -2.70 -19.26
N LEU A 71 -10.64 -1.64 -19.82
CA LEU A 71 -9.43 -1.00 -19.29
C LEU A 71 -9.66 -0.47 -17.87
N GLY A 72 -10.76 0.26 -17.65
CA GLY A 72 -11.12 0.81 -16.35
C GLY A 72 -11.27 -0.27 -15.27
N ILE A 73 -12.00 -1.34 -15.58
CA ILE A 73 -12.19 -2.50 -14.68
C ILE A 73 -10.85 -3.19 -14.41
N THR A 74 -10.03 -3.40 -15.43
CA THR A 74 -8.72 -4.04 -15.28
C THR A 74 -7.82 -3.21 -14.36
N LEU A 75 -7.74 -1.90 -14.57
CA LEU A 75 -6.95 -1.00 -13.72
C LEU A 75 -7.48 -0.92 -12.28
N PHE A 76 -8.81 -0.89 -12.12
CA PHE A 76 -9.46 -0.90 -10.81
C PHE A 76 -9.11 -2.16 -10.03
N LEU A 77 -9.30 -3.34 -10.63
CA LEU A 77 -9.00 -4.62 -9.99
C LEU A 77 -7.50 -4.78 -9.74
N ALA A 78 -6.65 -4.41 -10.69
CA ALA A 78 -5.20 -4.47 -10.52
C ALA A 78 -4.72 -3.55 -9.38
N GLY A 79 -5.23 -2.32 -9.32
CA GLY A 79 -4.93 -1.37 -8.24
C GLY A 79 -5.37 -1.90 -6.88
N LEU A 80 -6.59 -2.45 -6.78
CA LEU A 80 -7.11 -3.06 -5.56
C LEU A 80 -6.24 -4.24 -5.09
N LEU A 81 -5.91 -5.16 -6.00
CA LEU A 81 -5.06 -6.31 -5.71
C LEU A 81 -3.67 -5.88 -5.26
N LEU A 82 -3.06 -4.88 -5.91
CA LEU A 82 -1.76 -4.35 -5.51
C LEU A 82 -1.79 -3.76 -4.11
N ILE A 83 -2.81 -2.96 -3.77
CA ILE A 83 -2.97 -2.37 -2.43
C ILE A 83 -3.07 -3.48 -1.37
N CYS A 84 -3.89 -4.51 -1.61
CA CYS A 84 -4.03 -5.64 -0.68
C CYS A 84 -2.71 -6.41 -0.52
N CYS A 85 -2.04 -6.75 -1.62
CA CYS A 85 -0.77 -7.46 -1.58
C CYS A 85 0.31 -6.66 -0.84
N ILE A 86 0.43 -5.36 -1.12
CA ILE A 86 1.40 -4.48 -0.47
C ILE A 86 1.07 -4.31 1.02
N ALA A 87 -0.21 -4.19 1.38
CA ALA A 87 -0.61 -4.06 2.77
C ALA A 87 -0.25 -5.32 3.58
N LEU A 88 -0.60 -6.51 3.07
CA LEU A 88 -0.25 -7.77 3.71
C LEU A 88 1.27 -7.94 3.83
N TYR A 89 2.01 -7.63 2.76
CA TYR A 89 3.47 -7.65 2.76
C TYR A 89 4.04 -6.67 3.81
N SER A 90 3.55 -5.44 3.87
CA SER A 90 4.04 -4.41 4.80
C SER A 90 3.83 -4.80 6.27
N ILE A 91 2.71 -5.46 6.59
CA ILE A 91 2.40 -5.90 7.95
C ILE A 91 3.34 -7.05 8.34
N PHE A 92 3.44 -8.06 7.47
CA PHE A 92 4.31 -9.21 7.73
C PHE A 92 5.79 -8.83 7.84
N ASP A 93 6.27 -7.98 6.93
CA ASP A 93 7.66 -7.51 6.95
C ASP A 93 7.93 -6.69 8.23
N ALA A 94 6.99 -5.82 8.66
CA ALA A 94 7.18 -5.02 9.86
C ALA A 94 7.20 -5.87 11.13
N TYR A 95 6.34 -6.89 11.20
CA TYR A 95 6.34 -7.87 12.29
C TYR A 95 7.65 -8.65 12.32
N GLN A 96 8.09 -9.19 11.18
CA GLN A 96 9.28 -10.01 11.11
C GLN A 96 10.54 -9.21 11.45
N VAL A 97 10.67 -7.98 10.94
CA VAL A 97 11.81 -7.11 11.23
C VAL A 97 11.88 -6.77 12.71
N ALA A 98 10.75 -6.48 13.35
CA ALA A 98 10.69 -6.21 14.78
C ALA A 98 11.00 -7.46 15.62
N SER A 99 10.51 -8.64 15.21
CA SER A 99 10.74 -9.91 15.93
C SER A 99 12.18 -10.43 15.80
N ARG A 100 12.94 -9.98 14.81
CA ARG A 100 14.35 -10.35 14.61
C ARG A 100 15.32 -9.39 15.32
N LYS A 101 14.84 -8.28 15.87
CA LYS A 101 15.61 -7.32 16.67
C LYS A 101 15.50 -7.66 18.15
#